data_AF-A0AAF0X553-F1
#
_entry.id   AF-A0AAF0X553-F1
#
_cell.length_a   1.000
_cell.length_b   1.000
_cell.length_c   1.000
_cell.angle_alpha   90.00
_cell.angle_beta   90.00
_cell.angle_gamma   90.00
#
_symmetry.space_group_name_H-M   'P 1'
#
loop_
_entity.id
_entity.type
_entity.pdbx_description
1 polymer ?
#
loop_
_entity_poly.entity_id
_entity_poly.type
_entity_poly.pdbx_seq_one_letter_code
_entity_poly.pdbx_strand_id
1 'polypeptide(L)'
;MIASNHHYVVVYDLRSPSMEILDNRRSDRTLLQLYGDQIDVLHKHFTMFLNKKKASKSIDYFSIVPERLEMEWQTVYNDVDCGVFVMHHMGTYFGGGTSSWDAKIKKESVCVVFFFLPNSLLCITFF
;
A
#
# COMPACT_ATOMS: atom_id res chain seq x y z
N MET A 1 -1.90 8.60 4.17
CA MET A 1 -1.93 10.08 4.07
C MET A 1 -2.56 10.44 2.74
N ILE A 2 -3.47 11.41 2.71
CA ILE A 2 -4.14 11.84 1.47
C ILE A 2 -3.33 13.00 0.91
N ALA A 3 -2.30 12.66 0.14
CA ALA A 3 -1.59 13.61 -0.72
C ALA A 3 -1.66 12.98 -2.11
N SER A 4 -2.45 13.59 -3.00
CA SER A 4 -3.01 13.03 -4.25
C SER A 4 -4.30 12.21 -4.09
N ASN A 5 -5.08 12.10 -5.17
CA ASN A 5 -6.25 11.22 -5.29
C ASN A 5 -5.91 9.72 -5.11
N HIS A 6 -4.64 9.39 -4.84
CA HIS A 6 -4.16 8.02 -4.69
C HIS A 6 -4.05 7.60 -3.22
N HIS A 7 -4.53 6.40 -2.93
CA HIS A 7 -4.51 5.81 -1.59
C HIS A 7 -3.54 4.65 -1.52
N TYR A 8 -2.79 4.56 -0.42
CA TYR A 8 -1.83 3.50 -0.12
C TYR A 8 -1.76 3.25 1.40
N VAL A 9 -1.20 2.12 1.81
CA VAL A 9 -1.06 1.73 3.22
C VAL A 9 0.40 1.78 3.63
N VAL A 10 0.65 2.28 4.84
CA VAL A 10 1.94 2.16 5.52
C VAL A 10 1.75 1.24 6.72
N VAL A 11 2.50 0.16 6.79
CA VAL A 11 2.39 -0.91 7.78
C VAL A 11 3.64 -0.88 8.66
N TYR A 12 3.44 -0.83 9.97
CA TYR A 12 4.51 -1.04 10.95
C TYR A 12 4.32 -2.41 11.59
N ASP A 13 5.22 -3.37 11.35
CA ASP A 13 5.18 -4.64 12.08
C ASP A 13 5.78 -4.44 13.47
N LEU A 14 4.95 -4.65 14.49
CA LEU A 14 5.33 -4.47 15.89
C LEU A 14 6.11 -5.65 16.49
N ARG A 15 6.05 -6.84 15.86
CA ARG A 15 6.70 -8.07 16.30
C ARG A 15 8.15 -8.10 15.81
N SER A 16 8.33 -7.79 14.53
CA SER A 16 9.62 -7.66 13.85
C SER A 16 9.72 -6.26 13.25
N PRO A 17 10.45 -5.32 13.89
CA PRO A 17 10.45 -3.92 13.50
C PRO A 17 10.71 -3.71 12.00
N SER A 18 9.66 -3.33 11.26
CA SER A 18 9.72 -2.99 9.84
C SER A 18 8.73 -1.86 9.52
N MET A 19 8.91 -1.25 8.34
CA MET A 19 7.98 -0.26 7.80
C MET A 19 7.78 -0.55 6.31
N GLU A 20 6.63 -1.13 5.98
CA GLU A 20 6.30 -1.61 4.64
C GLU A 20 5.21 -0.72 4.03
N ILE A 21 5.35 -0.37 2.75
CA ILE A 21 4.40 0.44 2.00
C ILE A 21 3.70 -0.44 0.97
N LEU A 22 2.38 -0.52 1.07
CA LEU A 22 1.51 -1.24 0.15
C LEU A 22 0.87 -0.21 -0.78
N ASP A 23 1.37 -0.16 -2.01
CA ASP A 23 0.87 0.72 -3.07
C ASP A 23 0.55 -0.14 -4.29
N ASN A 24 -0.69 -0.06 -4.78
CA ASN A 24 -1.11 -0.83 -5.95
C ASN A 24 -0.48 -0.32 -7.25
N ARG A 25 0.09 0.88 -7.30
CA ARG A 25 0.72 1.38 -8.53
C ARG A 25 2.05 0.71 -8.80
N ARG A 26 2.24 0.29 -10.04
CA ARG A 26 3.53 -0.09 -10.58
C ARG A 26 4.32 1.17 -10.93
N SER A 27 5.53 1.29 -10.40
CA SER A 27 6.41 2.42 -10.69
C SER A 27 7.87 2.10 -10.37
N ASP A 28 8.79 2.60 -11.17
CA ASP A 28 10.24 2.52 -10.92
C ASP A 28 10.77 3.80 -10.24
N ARG A 29 9.87 4.72 -9.87
CA ARG A 29 10.20 5.96 -9.15
C ARG A 29 10.63 5.67 -7.72
N THR A 30 11.49 6.55 -7.20
CA THR A 30 11.96 6.47 -5.81
C THR A 30 10.83 6.82 -4.83
N LEU A 31 10.98 6.42 -3.55
CA LEU A 31 10.01 6.77 -2.50
C LEU A 31 9.79 8.29 -2.39
N LEU A 32 10.87 9.08 -2.47
CA LEU A 32 10.80 10.54 -2.46
C LEU A 32 9.98 11.09 -3.64
N GLN A 33 10.12 10.49 -4.83
CA GLN A 33 9.35 10.90 -6.02
C GLN A 33 7.87 10.51 -5.94
N LEU A 34 7.53 9.40 -5.25
CA LEU A 34 6.16 8.90 -5.15
C LEU A 34 5.37 9.51 -3.99
N TYR A 35 6.03 9.73 -2.86
CA TYR A 35 5.38 10.08 -1.60
C TYR A 35 5.86 11.40 -1.02
N GLY A 36 6.89 12.02 -1.61
CA GLY A 36 7.51 13.23 -1.07
C GLY A 36 8.11 12.98 0.31
N ASP A 37 7.99 13.96 1.18
CA ASP A 37 8.43 13.93 2.58
C ASP A 37 7.42 13.23 3.51
N GLN A 38 6.25 12.84 3.00
CA GLN A 38 5.13 12.40 3.83
C GLN A 38 5.48 11.14 4.64
N ILE A 39 6.21 10.19 4.04
CA ILE A 39 6.67 8.97 4.70
C ILE A 39 7.60 9.29 5.86
N ASP A 40 8.54 10.22 5.66
CA ASP A 40 9.48 10.64 6.70
C ASP A 40 8.76 11.38 7.83
N VAL A 41 7.81 12.25 7.48
CA VAL A 41 6.97 12.98 8.46
C VAL A 41 6.14 11.99 9.28
N LEU A 42 5.48 11.02 8.64
CA LEU A 42 4.71 9.98 9.32
C LEU A 42 5.61 9.17 10.27
N HIS A 43 6.77 8.74 9.79
CA HIS A 43 7.74 7.96 10.56
C HIS A 43 8.26 8.72 11.79
N LYS A 44 8.57 10.01 11.63
CA LYS A 44 8.95 10.88 12.75
C LYS A 44 7.86 10.98 13.81
N HIS A 45 6.59 11.15 13.41
CA HIS A 45 5.48 11.24 14.36
C HIS A 45 5.22 9.91 15.07
N PHE A 46 5.33 8.80 14.34
CA PHE A 46 5.17 7.46 14.90
C PHE A 46 6.25 7.14 15.94
N THR A 47 7.52 7.40 15.63
CA THR A 47 8.63 7.20 16.58
C THR A 47 8.50 8.11 17.79
N MET A 48 8.16 9.39 17.61
CA MET A 48 7.87 10.30 18.74
C MET A 48 6.74 9.78 19.64
N PHE A 49 5.69 9.21 19.04
CA PHE A 49 4.60 8.59 19.79
C PHE A 49 5.06 7.38 20.60
N LEU A 50 5.82 6.46 20.01
CA LEU A 50 6.36 5.28 20.70
C LEU A 50 7.26 5.68 21.88
N ASN A 51 8.12 6.68 21.70
CA ASN A 51 8.97 7.21 22.76
C ASN A 51 8.15 7.81 23.90
N LYS A 52 7.14 8.63 23.58
CA LYS A 52 6.25 9.23 24.58
C LYS A 52 5.50 8.17 25.38
N LYS A 53 5.12 7.06 24.74
CA LYS A 53 4.47 5.92 25.38
C LYS A 53 5.43 5.00 26.15
N LYS A 54 6.74 5.25 26.09
CA LYS A 54 7.79 4.38 26.65
C LYS A 54 7.62 2.92 26.21
N ALA A 55 7.23 2.72 24.96
CA ALA A 55 7.09 1.38 24.40
C ALA A 55 8.45 0.67 24.45
N SER A 56 8.46 -0.57 24.93
CA SER A 56 9.63 -1.44 24.77
C SER A 56 9.92 -1.56 23.27
N LYS A 57 11.19 -1.47 22.88
CA LYS A 57 11.65 -1.42 21.47
C LYS A 57 11.41 -0.13 20.69
N SER A 58 10.97 0.97 21.32
CA SER A 58 10.86 2.28 20.62
C SER A 58 12.14 2.71 19.91
N ILE A 59 13.31 2.34 20.44
CA ILE A 59 14.61 2.66 19.84
C ILE A 59 14.82 1.96 18.49
N ASP A 60 14.29 0.74 18.34
CA ASP A 60 14.47 -0.09 17.14
C ASP A 60 13.77 0.53 15.92
N TYR A 61 12.77 1.39 16.14
CA TYR A 61 12.02 2.03 15.07
C TYR A 61 12.70 3.28 14.50
N PHE A 62 13.63 3.92 15.20
CA PHE A 62 14.24 5.17 14.71
C PHE A 62 15.07 5.01 13.43
N SER A 63 15.65 3.82 13.24
CA SER A 63 16.55 3.54 12.11
C SER A 63 15.90 2.67 11.03
N ILE A 64 14.59 2.42 11.11
CA ILE A 64 13.90 1.64 10.09
C ILE A 64 13.86 2.43 8.79
N VAL A 65 14.31 1.78 7.72
CA VAL A 65 14.17 2.30 6.36
C VAL A 65 12.83 1.81 5.80
N PRO A 66 11.97 2.70 5.28
CA PRO A 66 10.72 2.29 4.65
C PRO A 66 10.99 1.48 3.37
N GLU A 67 10.24 0.39 3.18
CA GLU A 67 10.31 -0.47 2.01
C GLU A 67 8.95 -0.46 1.29
N ARG A 68 8.94 -0.13 0.00
CA ARG A 68 7.75 -0.34 -0.83
C ARG A 68 7.78 -1.75 -1.37
N LEU A 69 6.75 -2.52 -1.05
CA LEU A 69 6.67 -3.90 -1.50
C LEU A 69 6.35 -3.98 -3.00
N GLU A 70 7.08 -4.85 -3.69
CA GLU A 70 6.78 -5.25 -5.06
C GLU A 70 5.82 -6.43 -5.05
N MET A 71 4.64 -6.22 -5.66
CA MET A 71 3.56 -7.22 -5.71
C MET A 71 3.20 -7.51 -7.15
N GLU A 72 2.96 -8.78 -7.47
CA GLU A 72 2.63 -9.22 -8.84
C GLU A 72 1.34 -8.60 -9.40
N TRP A 73 0.45 -8.14 -8.53
CA TRP A 73 -0.82 -7.51 -8.89
C TRP A 73 -0.78 -5.97 -8.97
N GLN A 74 0.39 -5.34 -8.86
CA GLN A 74 0.50 -3.90 -9.08
C GLN A 74 0.04 -3.50 -10.50
N THR A 75 -0.70 -2.41 -10.58
CA THR A 75 -1.39 -1.90 -11.76
C THR A 75 -0.61 -0.76 -12.41
N VAL A 76 -0.63 -0.71 -13.74
CA VAL A 76 -0.09 0.38 -14.55
C VAL A 76 -1.20 1.35 -14.95
N TYR A 77 -2.41 0.82 -15.24
CA TYR A 77 -3.50 1.61 -15.81
C TYR A 77 -4.65 1.88 -14.83
N ASN A 78 -4.90 0.97 -13.89
CA ASN A 78 -5.92 1.18 -12.87
C ASN A 78 -5.42 2.14 -11.77
N ASP A 79 -5.80 3.40 -11.89
CA ASP A 79 -5.58 4.47 -10.91
C ASP A 79 -6.83 4.81 -10.08
N VAL A 80 -8.01 4.31 -10.46
CA VAL A 80 -9.30 4.62 -9.83
C VAL A 80 -9.57 3.77 -8.59
N ASP A 81 -9.19 2.48 -8.61
CA ASP A 81 -9.58 1.53 -7.56
C ASP A 81 -8.61 1.50 -6.37
N CYS A 82 -7.69 2.46 -6.23
CA CYS A 82 -6.68 2.48 -5.17
C CYS A 82 -7.27 2.32 -3.75
N GLY A 83 -8.45 2.88 -3.49
CA GLY A 83 -9.16 2.70 -2.23
C GLY A 83 -9.61 1.26 -1.95
N VAL A 84 -10.02 0.52 -2.99
CA VAL A 84 -10.39 -0.91 -2.88
C VAL A 84 -9.16 -1.75 -2.56
N PHE A 85 -8.04 -1.50 -3.26
CA PHE A 85 -6.76 -2.14 -2.94
C PHE A 85 -6.36 -1.88 -1.49
N VAL A 86 -6.47 -0.63 -1.02
CA VAL A 86 -6.17 -0.28 0.38
C VAL A 86 -7.01 -1.06 1.37
N MET A 87 -8.34 -1.10 1.20
CA MET A 87 -9.23 -1.85 2.11
C MET A 87 -8.89 -3.35 2.11
N HIS A 88 -8.60 -3.90 0.93
CA HIS A 88 -8.23 -5.31 0.79
C HIS A 88 -6.87 -5.65 1.40
N HIS A 89 -5.87 -4.78 1.19
CA HIS A 89 -4.55 -4.89 1.81
C HIS A 89 -4.64 -4.83 3.33
N MET A 90 -5.42 -3.90 3.89
CA MET A 90 -5.66 -3.83 5.33
C MET A 90 -6.35 -5.09 5.89
N GLY A 91 -7.20 -5.75 5.10
CA GLY A 91 -7.91 -6.96 5.52
C GLY A 91 -7.10 -8.26 5.41
N THR A 92 -6.05 -8.29 4.58
CA THR A 92 -5.33 -9.52 4.23
C THR A 92 -3.85 -9.50 4.56
N TYR A 93 -3.24 -8.33 4.74
CA TYR A 93 -1.82 -8.22 5.02
C TYR A 93 -1.54 -8.18 6.53
N PHE A 94 -0.63 -9.05 6.97
CA PHE A 94 -0.25 -9.18 8.37
C PHE A 94 1.26 -9.08 8.60
N GLY A 95 2.00 -8.41 7.71
CA GLY A 95 3.45 -8.21 7.81
C GLY A 95 4.29 -9.39 7.31
N GLY A 96 5.59 -9.13 7.08
CA GLY A 96 6.58 -10.16 6.71
C GLY A 96 6.87 -10.26 5.21
N GLY A 97 6.75 -9.14 4.48
CA GLY A 97 6.96 -9.10 3.04
C GLY A 97 5.90 -9.83 2.21
N THR A 98 6.18 -10.03 0.92
CA THR A 98 5.21 -10.57 -0.06
C THR A 98 5.22 -12.10 -0.21
N SER A 99 6.26 -12.77 0.27
CA SER A 99 6.51 -14.20 0.01
C SER A 99 5.42 -15.15 0.54
N SER A 100 4.78 -14.78 1.65
CA SER A 100 3.71 -15.54 2.30
C SER A 100 2.33 -14.89 2.16
N TRP A 101 2.24 -13.78 1.42
CA TRP A 101 1.02 -12.99 1.32
C TRP A 101 0.11 -13.49 0.19
N ASP A 102 -0.90 -14.26 0.57
CA ASP A 102 -1.97 -14.70 -0.34
C ASP A 102 -3.05 -13.62 -0.49
N ALA A 103 -2.74 -12.60 -1.29
CA ALA A 103 -3.63 -11.45 -1.46
C ALA A 103 -4.90 -11.78 -2.25
N LYS A 104 -5.03 -12.92 -2.93
CA LYS A 104 -6.20 -13.24 -3.78
C LYS A 104 -6.57 -12.16 -4.83
N ILE A 105 -5.60 -11.33 -5.24
CA ILE A 105 -5.77 -10.33 -6.31
C ILE A 105 -5.08 -10.87 -7.56
N LYS A 106 -5.75 -10.75 -8.71
CA LYS A 106 -5.16 -11.08 -10.01
C LYS A 106 -4.36 -9.92 -10.57
N LYS A 107 -3.35 -10.26 -11.37
CA LYS A 107 -2.59 -9.27 -12.14
C LYS A 107 -3.51 -8.55 -13.11
N GLU A 108 -3.28 -7.23 -13.25
CA GLU A 108 -3.97 -6.41 -14.23
C GLU A 108 -3.87 -7.05 -15.62
N SER A 109 -5.02 -7.23 -16.26
CA SER A 109 -5.12 -7.72 -17.63
C SER A 109 -5.84 -6.68 -18.47
N VAL A 110 -5.38 -6.47 -19.70
CA VAL A 110 -5.96 -5.49 -20.64
C VAL A 110 -7.26 -6.03 -21.27
N CYS A 111 -7.96 -6.95 -20.60
CA CYS A 111 -9.13 -7.60 -21.16
C CYS A 111 -10.30 -6.60 -21.13
N VAL A 112 -10.60 -6.00 -22.28
CA VAL A 112 -11.78 -5.16 -22.47
C VAL A 112 -13.01 -6.06 -22.44
N VAL A 113 -13.53 -6.35 -21.25
CA VAL A 113 -14.80 -7.07 -21.11
C VAL A 113 -15.92 -6.04 -21.17
N PHE A 114 -16.52 -5.87 -22.35
CA PHE A 114 -17.78 -5.14 -22.48
C PHE A 114 -18.91 -6.01 -21.91
N PHE A 115 -19.42 -5.67 -20.74
CA PHE A 115 -20.76 -6.13 -20.35
C PHE A 115 -21.80 -5.26 -21.05
N PHE A 116 -22.42 -5.80 -22.10
CA PHE A 116 -23.64 -5.23 -22.66
C PHE A 116 -24.81 -5.55 -21.72
N LEU A 117 -25.19 -4.59 -20.88
CA LEU A 117 -26.54 -4.56 -20.31
C LEU A 117 -27.46 -3.76 -21.24
N PRO A 118 -28.75 -4.10 -21.35
CA PRO A 118 -29.63 -3.55 -22.37
C PRO A 118 -29.78 -2.02 -22.37
N ASN A 119 -29.45 -1.33 -21.26
CA ASN A 119 -29.70 0.11 -21.10
C ASN A 119 -28.63 0.90 -20.33
N SER A 120 -27.43 0.34 -20.09
CA SER A 120 -26.35 1.10 -19.42
C SER A 120 -24.99 0.45 -19.61
N LEU A 121 -23.98 1.26 -19.97
CA LEU A 121 -22.57 0.92 -19.81
C LEU A 121 -22.22 1.03 -18.32
N LEU A 122 -22.18 -0.10 -17.62
CA LEU A 122 -21.57 -0.17 -16.30
C LEU A 122 -20.22 -0.85 -16.46
N CYS A 123 -19.16 -0.05 -16.61
CA CYS A 123 -17.80 -0.55 -16.56
C CYS A 123 -17.44 -0.76 -15.08
N ILE A 124 -17.75 -1.95 -14.55
CA ILE A 124 -17.07 -2.42 -13.34
C ILE A 124 -15.98 -3.37 -13.83
N THR A 125 -14.76 -2.85 -13.93
CA THR A 125 -13.57 -3.69 -14.11
C THR A 125 -13.38 -4.51 -12.84
N PHE A 126 -13.89 -5.74 -12.83
CA PHE A 126 -13.46 -6.76 -11.88
C PHE A 126 -12.25 -7.51 -12.47
N PHE A 127 -11.24 -7.71 -11.61
CA PHE A 127 -9.92 -8.31 -11.82
C PHE A 127 -9.84 -9.59 -12.68
#